data_AF-A0A972KT02-F1
#
_entry.id   AF-A0A972KT02-F1
#
_cell.length_a   1.000
_cell.length_b   1.000
_cell.length_c   1.000
_cell.angle_alpha   90.00
_cell.angle_beta   90.00
_cell.angle_gamma   90.00
#
_symmetry.space_group_name_H-M   'P 1'
#
loop_
_entity.id
_entity.type
_entity.pdbx_description
1 polymer ?
#
loop_
_entity_poly.entity_id
_entity_poly.type
_entity_poly.pdbx_seq_one_letter_code
_entity_poly.pdbx_strand_id
1 'polypeptide(L)'
;SWSLELGWDDEYEGLFAFVDIEGKPSERLEWDMKLWWPHTEALYATLLAYRMTNDHQYWTWFEKIHSYAFARFPDTDHGEWFGYLHRDGSIANSLKGSMWKGMFHVPRALLNIRSLLREMYGEELT
;
A
#
# COMPACT_ATOMS: atom_id res chain seq x y z
N SER A 1 0.70 -4.37 -14.57
CA SER A 1 2.00 -4.35 -13.87
C SER A 1 2.26 -5.72 -13.28
N TRP A 2 3.24 -6.47 -13.81
CA TRP A 2 3.47 -7.89 -13.46
C TRP A 2 3.60 -8.16 -11.96
N SER A 3 4.36 -7.33 -11.22
CA SER A 3 4.56 -7.52 -9.78
C SER A 3 3.29 -7.25 -8.95
N LEU A 4 2.45 -6.29 -9.37
CA LEU A 4 1.17 -6.02 -8.71
C LEU A 4 0.16 -7.13 -8.99
N GLU A 5 0.13 -7.66 -10.22
CA GLU A 5 -0.74 -8.77 -10.59
C GLU A 5 -0.39 -10.04 -9.81
N LEU A 6 0.89 -10.36 -9.65
CA LEU A 6 1.33 -11.51 -8.86
C LEU A 6 1.14 -11.32 -7.35
N GLY A 7 1.34 -10.09 -6.86
CA GLY A 7 1.33 -9.78 -5.42
C GLY A 7 -0.04 -9.49 -4.85
N TRP A 8 -1.06 -9.23 -5.67
CA TRP A 8 -2.39 -8.87 -5.22
C TRP A 8 -3.21 -10.11 -4.83
N ASP A 9 -3.88 -10.05 -3.68
CA ASP A 9 -4.80 -11.09 -3.22
C ASP A 9 -6.20 -10.80 -3.76
N ASP A 10 -6.70 -11.62 -4.68
CA ASP A 10 -8.05 -11.42 -5.24
C ASP A 10 -9.18 -11.82 -4.27
N GLU A 11 -8.88 -12.54 -3.18
CA GLU A 11 -9.88 -12.99 -2.20
C GLU A 11 -10.12 -11.94 -1.11
N TYR A 12 -9.05 -11.44 -0.50
CA TYR A 12 -9.12 -10.47 0.61
C TYR A 12 -8.65 -9.07 0.25
N GLU A 13 -8.24 -8.86 -1.00
CA GLU A 13 -7.61 -7.62 -1.47
C GLU A 13 -6.29 -7.29 -0.76
N GLY A 14 -5.57 -6.31 -1.29
CA GLY A 14 -4.27 -5.91 -0.77
C GLY A 14 -3.14 -6.85 -1.20
N LEU A 15 -1.91 -6.33 -1.05
CA LEU A 15 -0.69 -7.01 -1.43
C LEU A 15 -0.25 -8.00 -0.35
N PHE A 16 0.12 -9.21 -0.76
CA PHE A 16 0.85 -10.16 0.06
C PHE A 16 2.22 -9.58 0.48
N ALA A 17 2.73 -10.00 1.64
CA ALA A 17 4.07 -9.64 2.08
C ALA A 17 5.15 -10.33 1.23
N PHE A 18 4.91 -11.60 0.87
CA PHE A 18 5.81 -12.40 0.06
C PHE A 18 5.02 -13.30 -0.89
N VAL A 19 5.55 -13.51 -2.10
CA VAL A 19 5.00 -14.45 -3.09
C VAL A 19 6.14 -15.25 -3.70
N ASP A 20 5.90 -16.53 -3.93
CA ASP A 20 6.81 -17.38 -4.70
C ASP A 20 6.49 -17.25 -6.19
N ILE A 21 7.52 -17.04 -7.02
CA ILE A 21 7.35 -16.80 -8.47
C ILE A 21 6.85 -18.04 -9.24
N GLU A 22 6.98 -19.24 -8.66
CA GLU A 22 6.48 -20.50 -9.22
C GLU A 22 5.18 -20.97 -8.53
N GLY A 23 4.63 -20.17 -7.60
CA GLY A 23 3.44 -20.52 -6.82
C GLY A 23 3.68 -21.64 -5.79
N LYS A 24 4.94 -21.86 -5.39
CA LYS A 24 5.28 -22.86 -4.36
C LYS A 24 4.94 -22.35 -2.96
N PRO A 25 4.79 -23.25 -1.97
CA PRO A 25 4.59 -22.85 -0.58
C PRO A 25 5.73 -21.94 -0.09
N SER A 26 5.36 -20.84 0.55
CA SER A 26 6.33 -19.90 1.11
C SER A 26 6.99 -20.48 2.37
N GLU A 27 8.29 -20.22 2.54
CA GLU A 27 9.01 -20.49 3.79
C GLU A 27 8.66 -19.48 4.90
N ARG A 28 8.15 -18.29 4.52
CA ARG A 28 7.84 -17.21 5.45
C ARG A 28 6.46 -17.43 6.04
N LEU A 29 6.35 -17.48 7.36
CA LEU A 29 5.06 -17.66 8.03
C LEU A 29 4.15 -16.44 7.82
N GLU A 30 4.77 -15.27 7.69
CA GLU A 30 4.13 -13.98 7.47
C GLU A 30 3.82 -13.67 5.99
N TRP A 31 3.97 -14.64 5.08
CA TRP A 31 3.87 -14.40 3.63
C TRP A 31 2.57 -13.77 3.18
N ASP A 32 1.46 -14.15 3.81
CA ASP A 32 0.12 -13.72 3.44
C ASP A 32 -0.36 -12.46 4.17
N MET A 33 0.45 -11.95 5.11
CA MET A 33 0.14 -10.75 5.87
C MET A 33 0.07 -9.53 4.97
N LYS A 34 -0.71 -8.53 5.41
CA LYS A 34 -0.84 -7.25 4.71
C LYS A 34 -0.10 -6.21 5.52
N LEU A 35 1.08 -5.81 5.01
CA LEU A 35 1.95 -4.84 5.68
C LEU A 35 1.64 -3.43 5.18
N TRP A 36 1.79 -2.43 6.04
CA TRP A 36 1.54 -1.03 5.66
C TRP A 36 2.50 -0.53 4.57
N TRP A 37 3.79 -0.89 4.66
CA TRP A 37 4.81 -0.27 3.83
C TRP A 37 4.74 -0.66 2.35
N PRO A 38 4.48 -1.93 1.95
CA PRO A 38 4.33 -2.27 0.53
C PRO A 38 3.16 -1.51 -0.10
N HIS A 39 2.07 -1.31 0.64
CA HIS A 39 0.93 -0.52 0.17
C HIS A 39 1.30 0.95 -0.01
N THR A 40 1.99 1.57 0.97
CA THR A 40 2.43 2.97 0.83
C THR A 40 3.42 3.17 -0.34
N GLU A 41 4.32 2.22 -0.57
CA GLU A 41 5.25 2.27 -1.71
C GLU A 41 4.51 2.08 -3.04
N ALA A 42 3.60 1.11 -3.10
CA ALA A 42 2.83 0.83 -4.30
C ALA A 42 1.91 2.01 -4.68
N LEU A 43 1.33 2.71 -3.69
CA LEU A 43 0.59 3.96 -3.93
C LEU A 43 1.47 5.01 -4.61
N TYR A 44 2.63 5.31 -4.03
CA TYR A 44 3.50 6.32 -4.60
C TYR A 44 4.03 5.90 -5.98
N ALA A 45 4.46 4.64 -6.14
CA ALA A 45 5.01 4.13 -7.39
C ALA A 45 3.99 4.13 -8.53
N THR A 46 2.75 3.73 -8.27
CA THR A 46 1.68 3.71 -9.29
C THR A 46 1.28 5.11 -9.71
N LEU A 47 1.12 6.04 -8.77
CA LEU A 47 0.84 7.44 -9.11
C LEU A 47 1.99 8.08 -9.89
N LEU A 48 3.24 7.85 -9.47
CA LEU A 48 4.43 8.34 -10.17
C LEU A 48 4.51 7.77 -11.60
N ALA A 49 4.29 6.46 -11.75
CA ALA A 49 4.27 5.82 -13.05
C ALA A 49 3.17 6.39 -13.95
N TYR A 50 1.96 6.61 -13.42
CA TYR A 50 0.87 7.26 -14.15
C TYR A 50 1.29 8.66 -14.62
N ARG A 51 1.83 9.50 -13.73
CA ARG A 51 2.31 10.84 -14.08
C ARG A 51 3.40 10.82 -15.15
N MET A 52 4.33 9.86 -15.08
CA MET A 52 5.48 9.79 -16.00
C MET A 52 5.11 9.26 -17.39
N THR A 53 4.13 8.36 -17.47
CA THR A 53 3.81 7.61 -18.70
C THR A 53 2.47 7.99 -19.32
N ASN A 54 1.59 8.61 -18.54
CA ASN A 54 0.18 8.83 -18.84
C ASN A 54 -0.60 7.54 -19.17
N ASP A 55 -0.08 6.37 -18.75
CA ASP A 55 -0.74 5.08 -18.94
C ASP A 55 -1.76 4.84 -17.83
N HIS A 56 -3.04 4.89 -18.21
CA HIS A 56 -4.18 4.76 -17.30
C HIS A 56 -4.19 3.45 -16.50
N GLN A 57 -3.49 2.40 -16.92
CA GLN A 57 -3.39 1.19 -16.11
C GLN A 57 -2.82 1.48 -14.71
N TYR A 58 -1.89 2.44 -14.60
CA TYR A 58 -1.28 2.80 -13.34
C TYR A 58 -2.21 3.63 -12.45
N TRP A 59 -3.09 4.45 -13.05
CA TRP A 59 -4.15 5.12 -12.31
C TRP A 59 -5.14 4.11 -11.72
N THR A 60 -5.58 3.13 -12.52
CA THR A 60 -6.46 2.05 -12.03
C THR A 60 -5.82 1.28 -10.87
N TRP A 61 -4.52 0.98 -10.96
CA TRP A 61 -3.80 0.35 -9.85
C TRP A 61 -3.70 1.26 -8.62
N PHE A 62 -3.40 2.55 -8.81
CA PHE A 62 -3.37 3.52 -7.72
C PHE A 62 -4.70 3.57 -6.98
N GLU A 63 -5.83 3.67 -7.68
CA GLU A 63 -7.17 3.69 -7.08
C GLU A 63 -7.49 2.39 -6.32
N LYS A 64 -7.13 1.23 -6.89
CA LYS A 64 -7.33 -0.08 -6.25
C LYS A 64 -6.55 -0.18 -4.93
N ILE A 65 -5.27 0.17 -4.94
CA ILE A 65 -4.41 0.13 -3.76
C ILE A 65 -4.86 1.18 -2.74
N HIS A 66 -5.25 2.38 -3.19
CA HIS A 66 -5.73 3.46 -2.34
C HIS A 66 -6.97 3.05 -1.57
N SER A 67 -7.96 2.51 -2.29
CA SER A 67 -9.22 2.04 -1.70
C SER A 67 -8.98 1.03 -0.59
N TYR A 68 -8.12 0.04 -0.83
CA TYR A 68 -7.76 -0.94 0.20
C TYR A 68 -6.97 -0.31 1.35
N ALA A 69 -5.89 0.43 1.05
CA ALA A 69 -4.96 0.89 2.07
C ALA A 69 -5.61 1.87 3.05
N PHE A 70 -6.39 2.83 2.54
CA PHE A 70 -7.09 3.81 3.38
C PHE A 70 -8.30 3.23 4.12
N ALA A 71 -8.86 2.10 3.66
CA ALA A 71 -9.92 1.42 4.40
C ALA A 71 -9.40 0.53 5.54
N ARG A 72 -8.15 0.04 5.46
CA ARG A 72 -7.65 -1.03 6.35
C ARG A 72 -6.57 -0.60 7.34
N PHE A 73 -5.67 0.30 6.94
CA PHE A 73 -4.52 0.66 7.80
C PHE A 73 -4.77 1.83 8.75
N PRO A 74 -5.48 2.92 8.40
CA PRO A 74 -5.66 4.04 9.30
C PRO A 74 -6.34 3.64 10.61
N ASP A 75 -5.80 4.11 11.73
CA ASP A 75 -6.51 4.13 13.01
C ASP A 75 -7.20 5.48 13.15
N THR A 76 -8.53 5.48 12.99
CA THR A 76 -9.35 6.69 13.06
C THR A 76 -9.49 7.24 14.47
N ASP A 77 -9.23 6.44 15.49
CA ASP A 77 -9.44 6.83 16.89
C ASP A 77 -8.20 7.51 17.48
N HIS A 78 -7.01 7.04 17.09
CA HIS A 78 -5.73 7.51 17.67
C HIS A 78 -4.78 8.14 16.65
N GLY A 79 -5.15 8.13 15.36
CA GLY A 79 -4.30 8.58 14.26
C GLY A 79 -3.19 7.60 13.89
N GLU A 80 -2.50 7.91 12.79
CA GLU A 80 -1.48 7.04 12.17
C GLU A 80 -2.08 5.71 11.65
N TRP A 81 -1.25 4.80 11.15
CA TRP A 81 -1.64 3.55 10.49
C TRP A 81 -1.16 2.34 11.31
N PHE A 82 -1.99 1.32 11.44
CA PHE A 82 -1.50 0.01 11.87
C PHE A 82 -0.41 -0.49 10.92
N GLY A 83 0.57 -1.21 11.45
CA GLY A 83 1.63 -1.79 10.63
C GLY A 83 1.24 -3.13 10.01
N TYR A 84 0.57 -3.98 10.79
CA TYR A 84 0.51 -5.41 10.50
C TYR A 84 -0.93 -5.87 10.56
N LEU A 85 -1.44 -6.35 9.42
CA LEU A 85 -2.75 -6.97 9.32
C LEU A 85 -2.59 -8.45 8.95
N HIS A 86 -3.53 -9.27 9.39
CA HIS A 86 -3.71 -10.62 8.87
C HIS A 86 -4.15 -10.56 7.40
N ARG A 87 -4.14 -11.72 6.72
CA ARG A 87 -4.55 -11.81 5.31
C ARG A 87 -5.94 -11.24 5.06
N ASP A 88 -6.87 -11.45 6.00
CA ASP A 88 -8.25 -10.95 5.93
C ASP A 88 -8.41 -9.44 6.20
N GLY A 89 -7.30 -8.74 6.47
CA GLY A 89 -7.28 -7.32 6.79
C GLY A 89 -7.63 -6.99 8.24
N SER A 90 -7.82 -7.99 9.11
CA SER A 90 -7.95 -7.76 10.56
C SER A 90 -6.61 -7.37 11.18
N ILE A 91 -6.65 -6.59 12.28
CA ILE A 91 -5.45 -6.09 12.94
C ILE A 91 -4.69 -7.25 13.59
N ALA A 92 -3.50 -7.57 13.07
CA ALA A 92 -2.61 -8.57 13.67
C ALA A 92 -1.78 -7.98 14.80
N ASN A 93 -1.47 -6.68 14.72
CA ASN A 93 -0.73 -5.98 15.74
C ASN A 93 -1.12 -4.50 15.81
N SER A 94 -1.56 -4.04 17.00
CA SER A 94 -2.04 -2.68 17.24
C SER A 94 -0.93 -1.64 17.44
N LEU A 95 0.34 -2.05 17.45
CA LEU A 95 1.49 -1.15 17.56
C LEU A 95 1.54 -0.14 16.39
N LYS A 96 1.72 1.14 16.70
CA LYS A 96 1.96 2.20 15.71
C LYS A 96 3.44 2.39 15.37
N GLY A 97 4.32 1.83 16.18
CA GLY A 97 5.76 1.84 15.97
C GLY A 97 6.41 0.58 16.51
N SER A 98 7.53 0.18 15.92
CA SER A 98 8.32 -0.97 16.31
C SER A 98 9.79 -0.75 15.87
N MET A 99 10.63 -1.76 16.06
CA MET A 99 11.98 -1.76 15.47
C MET A 99 11.97 -1.59 13.94
N TRP A 100 10.84 -1.90 13.29
CA TRP A 100 10.70 -1.90 11.83
C TRP A 100 9.65 -0.90 11.32
N LYS A 101 8.85 -0.29 12.22
CA LYS A 101 7.87 0.75 11.88
C LYS A 101 8.18 2.04 12.62
N GLY A 102 8.47 3.10 11.87
CA GLY A 102 8.69 4.44 12.41
C GLY A 102 8.11 5.52 11.49
N MET A 103 8.43 6.78 11.80
CA MET A 103 7.99 7.95 11.05
C MET A 103 8.74 8.09 9.72
N PHE A 104 8.52 7.13 8.80
CA PHE A 104 9.17 7.09 7.49
C PHE A 104 8.20 6.79 6.36
N HIS A 105 7.81 5.52 6.17
CA HIS A 105 7.02 5.10 5.01
C HIS A 105 5.69 5.86 4.86
N VAL A 106 4.89 5.94 5.93
CA VAL A 106 3.59 6.63 5.92
C VAL A 106 3.74 8.13 5.58
N PRO A 107 4.46 8.94 6.38
CA PRO A 107 4.56 10.38 6.09
C PRO A 107 5.24 10.67 4.75
N ARG A 108 6.29 9.91 4.38
CA ARG A 108 6.97 10.09 3.09
C ARG A 108 6.03 9.82 1.92
N ALA A 109 5.30 8.70 1.94
CA ALA A 109 4.39 8.36 0.86
C ALA A 109 3.28 9.42 0.74
N LEU A 110 2.62 9.81 1.84
CA LEU A 110 1.54 10.79 1.82
C LEU A 110 2.02 12.18 1.35
N LEU A 111 3.18 12.64 1.79
CA LEU A 111 3.74 13.92 1.35
C LEU A 111 4.11 13.89 -0.14
N ASN A 112 4.71 12.81 -0.62
CA ASN A 112 5.08 12.68 -2.02
C ASN A 112 3.86 12.55 -2.93
N ILE A 113 2.86 11.75 -2.53
CA ILE A 113 1.58 11.62 -3.24
C ILE A 113 0.89 12.98 -3.31
N ARG A 114 0.81 13.71 -2.19
CA ARG A 114 0.24 15.07 -2.17
C ARG A 114 1.00 16.02 -3.10
N SER A 115 2.33 16.01 -3.09
CA SER A 115 3.13 16.84 -4.01
C SER A 115 2.80 16.54 -5.46
N LEU A 116 2.77 15.25 -5.80
CA LEU A 116 2.54 14.80 -7.16
C LEU A 116 1.13 15.12 -7.67
N LEU A 117 0.10 14.94 -6.83
CA LEU A 117 -1.27 15.33 -7.16
C LEU A 117 -1.39 16.84 -7.39
N ARG A 118 -0.71 17.66 -6.56
CA ARG A 118 -0.69 19.13 -6.76
C ARG A 118 0.02 19.53 -8.04
N GLU A 119 1.10 18.85 -8.41
CA GLU A 119 1.78 19.06 -9.69
C GLU A 119 0.89 18.70 -10.88
N MET A 120 0.08 17.65 -10.76
CA MET A 120 -0.80 17.17 -11.82
C MET A 120 -2.05 18.04 -12.00
N TYR A 121 -2.63 18.54 -10.91
CA TYR A 121 -3.98 19.13 -10.93
C TYR A 121 -4.13 20.49 -10.24
N GLY A 122 -3.06 21.07 -9.70
CA GLY A 122 -3.13 22.34 -8.96
C GLY A 122 -3.58 22.21 -7.50
N GLU A 123 -3.78 23.34 -6.82
CA GLU A 123 -4.10 23.38 -5.38
C GLU A 123 -5.57 23.11 -5.04
N GLU A 124 -6.49 23.11 -6.01
CA GLU A 124 -7.94 23.09 -5.76
C GLU A 124 -8.51 21.70 -5.37
N LEU A 125 -7.70 20.64 -5.35
CA LEU A 125 -8.14 19.25 -5.10
C LEU A 125 -7.72 18.64 -3.75
N THR A 126 -7.18 19.42 -2.81
CA THR A 126 -6.80 18.92 -1.47
C THR A 126 -7.51 19.65 -0.34
#